data_AF-I2GG57-F1
#
_entry.id   AF-I2GG57-F1
#
_cell.length_a   1.000
_cell.length_b   1.000
_cell.length_c   1.000
_cell.angle_alpha   90.00
_cell.angle_beta   90.00
_cell.angle_gamma   90.00
#
_symmetry.space_group_name_H-M   'P 1'
#
loop_
_entity.id
_entity.type
_entity.pdbx_description
1 polymer ?
#
loop_
_entity_poly.entity_id
_entity_poly.type
_entity_poly.pdbx_seq_one_letter_code
_entity_poly.pdbx_strand_id
1 'polypeptide(L)'
;MTIELYAASAQEASEPVDSPVSNLPGKLPDEEPALNTDDLLGTFDAREEALVFLKNLLAAEQQVILDSRITPFSQYTHIESLTVTVRDAEAAIQRRQYYLVTDEGY
;
A
#
# COMPACT_ATOMS: atom_id res chain seq x y z
N MET A 1 -19.56 5.36 1.11
CA MET A 1 -18.23 5.06 1.66
C MET A 1 -17.36 4.82 0.46
N THR A 2 -16.43 5.74 0.19
CA THR A 2 -15.53 5.67 -0.96
C THR A 2 -14.15 5.29 -0.48
N ILE A 3 -13.45 4.51 -1.29
CA ILE A 3 -12.10 4.03 -1.00
C ILE A 3 -11.17 4.57 -2.07
N GLU A 4 -10.16 5.31 -1.64
CA GLU A 4 -9.14 5.86 -2.52
C GLU A 4 -7.90 4.97 -2.47
N LEU A 5 -7.39 4.59 -3.64
CA LEU A 5 -6.19 3.78 -3.77
C LEU A 5 -5.02 4.68 -4.17
N TYR A 6 -3.98 4.71 -3.35
CA TYR A 6 -2.75 5.44 -3.63
C TYR A 6 -1.60 4.48 -3.87
N ALA A 7 -0.70 4.82 -4.79
CA ALA A 7 0.62 4.21 -4.85
C ALA A 7 1.45 4.70 -3.67
N ALA A 8 2.17 3.82 -2.99
CA ALA A 8 3.19 4.27 -2.06
C ALA A 8 4.40 4.77 -2.88
N SER A 9 4.86 5.98 -2.59
CA SER A 9 6.08 6.49 -3.22
C SER A 9 7.25 5.51 -2.92
N ALA A 10 8.14 5.28 -3.89
CA ALA A 10 9.22 4.29 -3.80
C ALA A 10 10.13 4.46 -2.55
N GLN A 11 10.11 5.63 -1.92
CA GLN A 11 10.85 5.94 -0.70
C GLN A 11 10.27 5.26 0.56
N GLU A 12 8.99 4.90 0.58
CA GLU A 12 8.35 4.15 1.68
C GLU A 12 8.32 2.63 1.44
N ALA A 13 8.56 2.19 0.20
CA ALA A 13 8.65 0.77 -0.15
C ALA A 13 9.98 0.10 0.29
N SER A 14 10.90 0.88 0.86
CA SER A 14 12.11 0.44 1.57
C SER A 14 11.83 0.71 3.05
N GLU A 15 11.73 -0.24 3.97
CA GLU A 15 12.62 -1.36 4.26
C GLU A 15 11.84 -2.45 5.03
N PRO A 16 12.09 -3.75 4.83
CA PRO A 16 11.82 -4.72 5.89
C PRO A 16 12.75 -4.36 7.06
N VAL A 17 12.19 -3.86 8.15
CA VAL A 17 12.95 -3.64 9.40
C VAL A 17 13.29 -5.00 10.01
N ASP A 18 14.24 -5.69 9.43
CA ASP A 18 14.93 -6.80 10.08
C ASP A 18 16.10 -6.19 10.85
N SER A 19 15.88 -5.88 12.12
CA SER A 19 16.97 -5.60 13.05
C SER A 19 16.58 -5.96 14.47
N PRO A 20 17.31 -6.89 15.12
CA PRO A 20 17.10 -7.22 16.51
C PRO A 20 17.74 -6.12 17.38
N VAL A 21 16.90 -5.44 18.16
CA VAL A 21 17.23 -4.64 19.37
C VAL A 21 18.19 -3.46 19.20
N SER A 22 17.67 -2.22 19.34
CA SER A 22 18.28 -1.20 20.22
C SER A 22 17.38 0.02 20.42
N ASN A 23 17.22 0.40 21.69
CA ASN A 23 16.52 1.57 22.19
C ASN A 23 16.93 2.88 21.49
N LEU A 24 15.97 3.60 20.91
CA LEU A 24 16.04 5.06 20.73
C LEU A 24 14.78 5.67 21.37
N PRO A 25 14.91 6.60 22.34
CA PRO A 25 13.77 7.25 22.96
C PRO A 25 13.19 8.27 21.98
N GLY A 26 11.94 8.08 21.57
CA GLY A 26 11.20 9.06 20.75
C GLY A 26 10.90 8.62 19.32
N LYS A 27 10.47 7.37 19.08
CA LYS A 27 9.63 7.11 17.91
C LYS A 27 8.32 7.87 18.12
N LEU A 28 8.14 8.96 17.38
CA LEU A 28 6.81 9.52 17.13
C LEU A 28 5.90 8.35 16.66
N PRO A 29 4.62 8.34 17.04
CA PRO A 29 3.68 7.34 16.52
C PRO A 29 3.76 7.33 15.00
N ASP A 30 3.57 6.16 14.38
CA ASP A 30 3.54 5.97 12.92
C ASP A 30 2.86 7.16 12.24
N GLU A 31 3.68 8.05 11.69
CA GLU A 31 3.22 9.29 11.07
C GLU A 31 2.42 8.87 9.84
N GLU A 32 1.21 9.42 9.67
CA GLU A 32 0.36 9.07 8.52
C GLU A 32 1.15 9.24 7.22
N PRO A 33 1.02 8.30 6.25
CA PRO A 33 1.77 8.40 5.02
C PRO A 33 1.38 9.71 4.33
N ALA A 34 2.37 10.43 3.80
CA ALA A 34 2.13 11.66 3.06
C ALA A 34 1.50 11.33 1.71
N LEU A 35 0.17 11.13 1.69
CA LEU A 35 -0.58 10.81 0.49
C LEU A 35 -0.68 12.04 -0.40
N ASN A 36 -0.06 11.98 -1.59
CA ASN A 36 -0.19 13.02 -2.60
C ASN A 36 -1.31 12.66 -3.57
N THR A 37 -2.06 13.66 -4.02
CA THR A 37 -3.05 13.51 -5.10
C THR A 37 -2.45 13.00 -6.41
N ASP A 38 -1.14 13.18 -6.63
CA ASP A 38 -0.44 12.65 -7.80
C ASP A 38 -0.28 11.12 -7.74
N ASP A 39 -0.25 10.56 -6.52
CA ASP A 39 -0.15 9.11 -6.27
C ASP A 39 -1.54 8.42 -6.30
N LEU A 40 -2.63 9.18 -6.46
CA LEU A 40 -3.99 8.62 -6.51
C LEU A 40 -4.18 7.82 -7.80
N LEU A 41 -4.36 6.51 -7.65
CA LEU A 41 -4.61 5.59 -8.76
C LEU A 41 -6.10 5.55 -9.14
N GLY A 42 -6.99 5.74 -8.17
CA GLY A 42 -8.43 5.77 -8.40
C GLY A 42 -9.26 5.73 -7.13
N THR A 43 -10.57 5.92 -7.30
CA THR A 43 -11.58 5.87 -6.25
C THR A 43 -12.57 4.76 -6.54
N PHE A 44 -12.94 4.00 -5.50
CA PHE A 44 -13.73 2.77 -5.60
C PHE A 44 -14.81 2.75 -4.54
N ASP A 45 -15.91 2.05 -4.81
CA ASP A 45 -16.99 1.87 -3.83
C ASP A 45 -16.69 0.71 -2.85
N ALA A 46 -15.80 -0.20 -3.22
CA ALA A 46 -15.41 -1.36 -2.41
C ALA A 46 -13.92 -1.71 -2.52
N ARG A 47 -13.38 -2.31 -1.44
CA ARG A 47 -11.98 -2.78 -1.39
C ARG A 47 -11.67 -3.82 -2.46
N GLU A 48 -12.64 -4.70 -2.72
CA GLU A 48 -12.53 -5.74 -3.74
C GLU A 48 -12.36 -5.14 -5.15
N GLU A 49 -13.02 -4.01 -5.45
CA GLU A 49 -12.86 -3.33 -6.73
C GLU A 49 -11.48 -2.69 -6.87
N ALA A 50 -10.96 -2.08 -5.81
CA ALA A 50 -9.59 -1.55 -5.79
C ALA A 50 -8.55 -2.65 -6.02
N LEU A 51 -8.74 -3.84 -5.44
CA LEU A 51 -7.87 -5.00 -5.65
C LEU A 51 -7.96 -5.56 -7.08
N VAL A 52 -9.16 -5.62 -7.66
CA VAL A 52 -9.35 -6.04 -9.05
C VAL A 52 -8.69 -5.06 -10.01
N PHE A 53 -8.86 -3.76 -9.77
CA PHE A 53 -8.17 -2.72 -10.53
C PHE A 53 -6.66 -2.87 -10.45
N LEU A 54 -6.11 -3.01 -9.24
CA LEU A 54 -4.67 -3.19 -9.04
C LEU A 54 -4.14 -4.44 -9.76
N LYS A 55 -4.88 -5.56 -9.70
CA LYS A 55 -4.52 -6.78 -10.43
C LYS A 55 -4.48 -6.56 -11.94
N ASN A 56 -5.44 -5.83 -12.48
CA ASN A 56 -5.48 -5.51 -13.92
C ASN A 56 -4.35 -4.57 -14.32
N LEU A 57 -4.04 -3.56 -13.49
CA LEU A 57 -2.93 -2.63 -13.69
C LEU A 57 -1.59 -3.38 -13.76
N LEU A 58 -1.32 -4.23 -12.76
CA LEU A 58 -0.09 -5.02 -12.69
C LEU A 58 -0.02 -6.04 -13.83
N ALA A 59 -1.14 -6.66 -14.22
CA ALA A 59 -1.17 -7.55 -15.36
C ALA A 59 -0.86 -6.83 -16.68
N ALA A 60 -1.29 -5.57 -16.84
CA ALA A 60 -0.93 -4.73 -17.98
C ALA A 60 0.57 -4.39 -18.03
N GLU A 61 1.23 -4.31 -16.87
CA GLU A 61 2.68 -4.18 -16.73
C GLU A 61 3.43 -5.52 -16.90
N GLN A 62 2.74 -6.61 -17.29
CA GLN A 62 3.29 -7.97 -17.35
C GLN A 62 3.78 -8.50 -16.00
N GLN A 63 3.16 -8.03 -14.91
CA GLN A 63 3.44 -8.46 -13.55
C GLN A 63 2.33 -9.36 -13.02
N VAL A 64 2.73 -10.37 -12.26
CA VAL A 64 1.81 -11.34 -11.64
C VAL A 64 1.87 -11.17 -10.13
N ILE A 65 0.73 -10.90 -9.49
CA ILE A 65 0.62 -10.91 -8.03
C ILE A 65 0.79 -12.35 -7.52
N LEU A 66 1.80 -12.56 -6.68
CA LEU A 66 2.07 -13.82 -5.99
C LEU A 66 1.39 -13.87 -4.62
N ASP A 67 1.38 -12.75 -3.91
CA ASP A 67 0.84 -12.59 -2.56
C ASP A 67 0.34 -11.15 -2.37
N SER A 68 -0.70 -10.98 -1.57
CA SER A 68 -1.25 -9.67 -1.22
C SER A 68 -1.67 -9.67 0.24
N ARG A 69 -1.23 -8.65 0.98
CA ARG A 69 -1.54 -8.48 2.40
C ARG A 69 -2.06 -7.08 2.66
N ILE A 70 -3.21 -7.00 3.32
CA ILE A 70 -3.79 -5.74 3.80
C ILE A 70 -3.61 -5.70 5.31
N THR A 71 -3.12 -4.59 5.81
CA THR A 71 -2.98 -4.31 7.24
C THR A 71 -3.44 -2.89 7.54
N PRO A 72 -4.23 -2.66 8.60
CA PRO A 72 -4.53 -1.29 9.02
C PRO A 72 -3.23 -0.55 9.32
N PHE A 73 -3.10 0.68 8.84
CA PHE A 73 -1.92 1.52 9.08
C PHE A 73 -1.85 1.89 10.57
N SER A 74 -2.98 2.32 11.13
CA SER A 74 -3.16 2.54 12.55
C SER A 74 -4.61 2.25 12.94
N GLN A 75 -4.85 1.93 14.21
CA GLN A 75 -6.22 1.79 14.75
C GLN A 75 -6.98 3.13 14.82
N TYR A 76 -6.29 4.24 14.59
CA TYR A 76 -6.82 5.60 14.69
C TYR A 76 -6.95 6.29 13.33
N THR A 77 -6.60 5.62 12.24
CA THR A 77 -6.65 6.17 10.88
C THR A 77 -7.52 5.27 10.01
N HIS A 78 -8.21 5.87 9.04
CA HIS A 78 -9.00 5.13 8.04
C HIS A 78 -8.14 4.65 6.87
N ILE A 79 -6.84 4.47 7.12
CA ILE A 79 -5.83 4.11 6.12
C ILE A 79 -5.43 2.65 6.33
N GLU A 80 -5.46 1.86 5.27
CA GLU A 80 -4.95 0.50 5.23
C GLU A 80 -3.75 0.43 4.28
N SER A 81 -2.67 -0.23 4.71
CA SER A 81 -1.53 -0.55 3.86
C SER A 81 -1.79 -1.86 3.13
N LEU A 82 -1.71 -1.82 1.80
CA LEU A 82 -1.79 -2.97 0.91
C LEU A 82 -0.40 -3.25 0.35
N THR A 83 0.22 -4.33 0.85
CA THR A 83 1.48 -4.84 0.32
C THR A 83 1.20 -5.95 -0.67
N VAL A 84 1.71 -5.81 -1.90
CA VAL A 84 1.64 -6.88 -2.91
C VAL A 84 3.04 -7.34 -3.29
N THR A 85 3.22 -8.65 -3.34
CA THR A 85 4.42 -9.28 -3.89
C THR A 85 4.12 -9.64 -5.32
N VAL A 86 4.87 -9.07 -6.26
CA VAL A 86 4.69 -9.27 -7.70
C VAL A 86 5.92 -9.95 -8.29
N ARG A 87 5.70 -10.72 -9.36
CA ARG A 87 6.74 -11.24 -10.22
C ARG A 87 6.65 -10.57 -11.58
N ASP A 88 7.74 -10.01 -12.06
CA ASP A 88 7.79 -9.42 -13.40
C ASP A 88 8.16 -10.47 -14.48
N ALA A 89 8.18 -10.05 -15.75
CA ALA A 89 8.47 -10.91 -16.89
C ALA A 89 9.87 -11.54 -16.87
N GLU A 90 10.86 -10.89 -16.25
CA GLU A 90 12.22 -11.39 -16.04
C GLU A 90 12.34 -12.33 -14.82
N ALA A 91 11.20 -12.67 -14.21
CA ALA A 91 11.08 -13.49 -13.01
C ALA A 91 11.71 -12.87 -11.74
N ALA A 92 11.99 -11.55 -11.72
CA ALA A 92 12.37 -10.89 -10.50
C ALA A 92 11.13 -10.72 -9.60
N ILE A 93 11.35 -10.87 -8.30
CA ILE A 93 10.30 -10.70 -7.29
C ILE A 93 10.46 -9.30 -6.70
N GLN A 94 9.40 -8.51 -6.79
CA GLN A 94 9.34 -7.16 -6.24
C GLN A 94 8.19 -7.06 -5.25
N ARG A 95 8.40 -6.25 -4.21
CA ARG A 95 7.33 -5.88 -3.29
C ARG A 95 6.90 -4.45 -3.63
N ARG A 96 5.60 -4.26 -3.82
CA ARG A 96 4.99 -2.95 -4.02
C ARG A 96 4.03 -2.68 -2.88
N GLN A 97 3.95 -1.43 -2.45
CA GLN A 97 3.06 -0.99 -1.40
C GLN A 97 2.08 0.03 -1.96
N TYR A 98 0.85 -0.03 -1.47
CA TYR A 98 -0.26 0.82 -1.81
C TYR A 98 -0.99 1.20 -0.53
N TYR A 99 -1.75 2.29 -0.57
CA TYR A 99 -2.58 2.71 0.55
C TYR A 99 -4.04 2.76 0.11
N LEU A 100 -4.92 2.23 0.95
CA LEU A 100 -6.37 2.29 0.80
C LEU A 100 -6.88 3.27 1.87
N VAL A 101 -7.38 4.42 1.46
CA VAL A 101 -8.00 5.38 2.38
C VAL A 101 -9.49 5.24 2.26
N THR A 102 -10.16 5.05 3.38
CA THR A 102 -11.61 5.07 3.40
C THR A 102 -12.11 6.44 3.84
N ASP A 103 -12.80 7.14 2.94
CA ASP A 103 -13.55 8.34 3.30
C ASP A 103 -14.90 7.92 3.88
N GLU A 104 -14.95 7.90 5.21
CA GLU A 104 -16.21 7.97 5.96
C GLU A 104 -16.47 9.46 6.22
N GLY A 105 -17.17 10.11 5.28
CA GLY A 105 -17.45 11.55 5.32
C GLY A 105 -17.73 12.11 6.72
N TYR A 106 -16.97 13.12 7.08
CA TYR A 106 -17.06 13.89 8.33
C TYR A 106 -18.44 14.53 8.57
#